data_AF-M5UMY1-F1
#
_entry.id   AF-M5UMY1-F1
#
_cell.length_a   1.000
_cell.length_b   1.000
_cell.length_c   1.000
_cell.angle_alpha   90.00
_cell.angle_beta   90.00
_cell.angle_gamma   90.00
#
_symmetry.space_group_name_H-M   'P 1'
#
loop_
_entity.id
_entity.type
_entity.pdbx_description
1 polymer ?
#
loop_
_entity_poly.entity_id
_entity_poly.type
_entity_poly.pdbx_seq_one_letter_code
_entity_poly.pdbx_strand_id
1 'polypeptide(L)'
;MRSFRNPLSILRFILLNVLFAGSVLLAEVREIPNSKSPLKTFKVVIDPGHGGLDLKPKEDHGDKYDPISDKYLELYKAGASFKERKERTIVLELSKELKEVLDLTKTEEGFEIFRSHMKSFTNDTIPWIRIDSVMTRDEDAEEREYSSNEDPNAPYRLFDYPDKKTKKIQEGRISFINREKPNLVVSLHLNPSYKEHPGGMAAVLTPSYRTFYVLKGIGEGKYGKEKFERSPWSEWMIFKKGWSKLENAIADAWIYFHGYWPNQSGKKTDLSAFEGYRQNMIRWKYKDLPGWEELAKIGGKGQYSKSHKHFIAEGKFWEREKSLPELWRREDGREGFGGDNHYASAELMRFVQYGLRKRKTEGKFPEPGPINKPYLSTYALPTFINAISAYLEIGYIDKEKDMILLTKRKKDVAISLAAGIYSLVHGIKIKNQNYPYVPVGKKINWKRYETRKEGNYFQIVSE
;
A
#
# COMPACT_ATOMS: atom_id res chain seq x y z
N MET A 1 55.00 -60.08 20.40
CA MET A 1 55.64 -60.29 21.72
C MET A 1 55.56 -59.01 22.55
N ARG A 2 54.50 -58.87 23.35
CA ARG A 2 54.49 -58.36 24.73
C ARG A 2 53.05 -58.53 25.21
N SER A 3 52.92 -59.45 26.16
CA SER A 3 51.70 -59.97 26.74
C SER A 3 51.50 -59.36 28.12
N PHE A 4 50.28 -59.56 28.65
CA PHE A 4 49.87 -59.47 30.06
C PHE A 4 49.43 -58.05 30.51
N ARG A 5 48.33 -57.86 31.25
CA ARG A 5 47.46 -58.73 32.04
C ARG A 5 46.16 -57.97 32.32
N ASN A 6 45.02 -58.65 32.28
CA ASN A 6 43.83 -58.31 33.09
C ASN A 6 44.02 -58.96 34.48
N PRO A 7 43.45 -58.45 35.59
CA PRO A 7 42.12 -58.94 36.00
C PRO A 7 41.24 -57.99 36.85
N LEU A 8 39.94 -58.31 36.93
CA LEU A 8 38.97 -58.26 38.06
C LEU A 8 39.04 -57.08 39.06
N SER A 9 37.99 -56.46 39.60
CA SER A 9 36.56 -56.71 39.78
C SER A 9 36.07 -55.59 40.73
N ILE A 10 34.78 -55.21 40.75
CA ILE A 10 33.99 -54.92 41.97
C ILE A 10 32.57 -54.44 41.60
N LEU A 11 31.59 -55.19 42.13
CA LEU A 11 30.19 -54.92 42.52
C LEU A 11 29.27 -54.10 41.59
N ARG A 12 28.21 -54.69 40.99
CA ARG A 12 26.88 -55.06 41.55
C ARG A 12 26.06 -53.88 42.09
N PHE A 13 24.93 -53.58 41.42
CA PHE A 13 23.52 -53.67 41.92
C PHE A 13 22.59 -53.27 40.74
N ILE A 14 21.82 -54.19 40.12
CA ILE A 14 20.37 -54.47 40.34
C ILE A 14 19.45 -53.38 39.72
N LEU A 15 18.40 -53.57 38.88
CA LEU A 15 17.43 -54.64 38.50
C LEU A 15 16.85 -54.19 37.10
N LEU A 16 16.68 -55.03 36.05
CA LEU A 16 15.42 -55.70 35.61
C LEU A 16 14.19 -54.73 35.53
N ASN A 17 13.44 -54.48 34.44
CA ASN A 17 12.77 -55.32 33.42
C ASN A 17 12.10 -54.35 32.39
N VAL A 18 12.17 -54.58 31.08
CA VAL A 18 11.17 -55.28 30.23
C VAL A 18 9.83 -54.52 30.04
N LEU A 19 9.60 -54.14 28.78
CA LEU A 19 8.31 -53.93 28.07
C LEU A 19 7.35 -52.85 28.60
N PHE A 20 7.35 -51.69 27.92
CA PHE A 20 6.13 -51.14 27.32
C PHE A 20 6.52 -50.31 26.10
N ALA A 21 6.36 -50.89 24.91
CA ALA A 21 6.33 -50.14 23.66
C ALA A 21 5.02 -49.35 23.63
N GLY A 22 5.03 -48.18 24.28
CA GLY A 22 3.98 -47.18 24.17
C GLY A 22 4.33 -46.22 23.05
N SER A 23 3.55 -46.26 21.99
CA SER A 23 3.55 -45.28 20.90
C SER A 23 3.31 -43.88 21.47
N VAL A 24 4.37 -43.11 21.75
CA VAL A 24 4.23 -41.69 22.04
C VAL A 24 4.04 -40.97 20.71
N LEU A 25 2.79 -40.95 20.25
CA LEU A 25 2.27 -39.83 19.47
C LEU A 25 2.46 -38.58 20.35
N LEU A 26 3.56 -37.85 20.14
CA LEU A 26 3.66 -36.47 20.57
C LEU A 26 2.66 -35.68 19.72
N ALA A 27 1.40 -35.70 20.14
CA ALA A 27 0.49 -34.63 19.84
C ALA A 27 1.08 -33.39 20.53
N GLU A 28 1.70 -32.50 19.74
CA GLU A 28 1.81 -31.10 20.12
C GLU A 28 0.39 -30.57 20.26
N VAL A 29 -0.20 -30.78 21.43
CA VAL A 29 -1.31 -29.96 21.90
C VAL A 29 -0.71 -28.57 22.08
N ARG A 30 -0.78 -27.75 21.04
CA ARG A 30 -0.68 -26.31 21.20
C ARG A 30 -1.84 -25.92 22.10
N GLU A 31 -1.57 -25.79 23.39
CA GLU A 31 -2.45 -25.06 24.28
C GLU A 31 -2.69 -23.70 23.64
N ILE A 32 -3.92 -23.50 23.16
CA ILE A 32 -4.38 -22.18 22.74
C ILE A 32 -4.51 -21.42 24.06
N PRO A 33 -3.72 -20.36 24.28
CA PRO A 33 -3.90 -19.57 25.47
C PRO A 33 -5.33 -19.03 25.42
N ASN A 34 -6.13 -19.37 26.43
CA ASN A 34 -7.42 -18.76 26.67
C ASN A 34 -7.15 -17.33 27.16
N SER A 35 -6.66 -16.52 26.23
CA SER A 35 -6.09 -15.21 26.50
C SER A 35 -7.21 -14.19 26.52
N LYS A 36 -7.41 -13.54 27.68
CA LYS A 36 -8.30 -12.38 27.82
C LYS A 36 -7.82 -11.14 27.04
N SER A 37 -6.74 -11.24 26.28
CA SER A 37 -6.15 -10.16 25.51
C SER A 37 -5.63 -10.64 24.15
N PRO A 38 -5.56 -9.76 23.13
CA PRO A 38 -5.01 -10.11 21.83
C PRO A 38 -3.49 -10.40 21.91
N LEU A 39 -3.03 -11.40 21.17
CA LEU A 39 -1.62 -11.82 21.09
C LEU A 39 -0.72 -10.71 20.53
N LYS A 40 -1.23 -9.94 19.57
CA LYS A 40 -0.56 -8.79 18.96
C LYS A 40 -1.62 -7.78 18.51
N THR A 41 -1.26 -6.51 18.55
CA THR A 41 -2.00 -5.42 17.89
C THR A 41 -1.28 -5.01 16.62
N PHE A 42 -2.03 -4.80 15.55
CA PHE A 42 -1.50 -4.37 14.26
C PHE A 42 -2.28 -3.16 13.76
N LYS A 43 -1.58 -2.09 13.36
CA LYS A 43 -2.24 -0.85 12.95
C LYS A 43 -2.43 -0.78 11.45
N VAL A 44 -3.66 -0.54 11.03
CA VAL A 44 -4.06 -0.45 9.62
C VAL A 44 -4.74 0.88 9.38
N VAL A 45 -4.36 1.58 8.33
CA VAL A 45 -5.17 2.71 7.82
C VAL A 45 -5.92 2.23 6.59
N ILE A 46 -7.24 2.43 6.58
CA ILE A 46 -8.07 2.27 5.40
C ILE A 46 -8.18 3.65 4.76
N ASP A 47 -7.82 3.77 3.49
CA ASP A 47 -7.84 5.01 2.73
C ASP A 47 -8.88 4.89 1.60
N PRO A 48 -10.13 5.33 1.82
CA PRO A 48 -11.09 5.40 0.74
C PRO A 48 -10.66 6.51 -0.22
N GLY A 49 -10.37 6.12 -1.47
CA GLY A 49 -9.90 7.03 -2.51
C GLY A 49 -10.78 8.27 -2.67
N HIS A 50 -10.15 9.39 -2.98
CA HIS A 50 -10.81 10.66 -3.28
C HIS A 50 -11.68 11.20 -2.13
N GLY A 51 -12.86 11.73 -2.44
CA GLY A 51 -13.69 12.58 -1.59
C GLY A 51 -13.84 13.97 -2.21
N GLY A 52 -14.62 14.84 -1.58
CA GLY A 52 -14.74 16.23 -2.02
C GLY A 52 -15.56 16.41 -3.30
N LEU A 53 -15.43 17.59 -3.90
CA LEU A 53 -16.19 18.07 -5.05
C LEU A 53 -15.26 18.51 -6.19
N ASP A 54 -15.69 18.31 -7.43
CA ASP A 54 -14.99 18.84 -8.61
C ASP A 54 -15.31 20.33 -8.80
N LEU A 55 -14.56 21.18 -8.10
CA LEU A 55 -14.76 22.62 -8.06
C LEU A 55 -13.64 23.39 -8.78
N LYS A 56 -14.02 24.56 -9.30
CA LYS A 56 -13.15 25.57 -9.92
C LYS A 56 -13.33 26.89 -9.17
N PRO A 57 -12.31 27.78 -9.14
CA PRO A 57 -11.04 27.70 -9.85
C PRO A 57 -9.96 26.86 -9.13
N LYS A 58 -8.87 26.54 -9.82
CA LYS A 58 -7.76 25.71 -9.27
C LYS A 58 -7.08 26.40 -8.09
N GLU A 59 -6.99 27.72 -8.15
CA GLU A 59 -6.35 28.59 -7.18
C GLU A 59 -6.99 28.45 -5.80
N ASP A 60 -8.29 28.18 -5.75
CA ASP A 60 -9.05 28.01 -4.51
C ASP A 60 -9.21 26.54 -4.12
N HIS A 61 -9.48 25.68 -5.11
CA HIS A 61 -9.96 24.32 -4.86
C HIS A 61 -8.98 23.22 -5.27
N GLY A 62 -7.84 23.54 -5.87
CA GLY A 62 -6.87 22.59 -6.41
C GLY A 62 -6.23 21.65 -5.39
N ASP A 63 -5.34 20.79 -5.86
CA ASP A 63 -4.55 19.88 -5.04
C ASP A 63 -3.05 20.17 -5.23
N LYS A 64 -2.22 19.61 -4.35
CA LYS A 64 -0.77 19.77 -4.35
C LYS A 64 -0.35 21.25 -4.23
N TYR A 65 -0.57 21.80 -3.04
CA TYR A 65 -0.14 23.15 -2.70
C TYR A 65 1.39 23.25 -2.72
N ASP A 66 1.90 24.18 -3.50
CA ASP A 66 3.33 24.48 -3.61
C ASP A 66 3.68 25.74 -2.81
N PRO A 67 4.45 25.62 -1.70
CA PRO A 67 4.81 26.75 -0.88
C PRO A 67 5.84 27.68 -1.55
N ILE A 68 6.48 27.26 -2.65
CA ILE A 68 7.40 28.13 -3.40
C ILE A 68 6.60 29.18 -4.18
N SER A 69 5.56 28.74 -4.89
CA SER A 69 4.72 29.60 -5.73
C SER A 69 3.45 30.12 -5.04
N ASP A 70 3.15 29.64 -3.83
CA ASP A 70 1.92 29.91 -3.07
C ASP A 70 0.65 29.55 -3.86
N LYS A 71 0.69 28.42 -4.59
CA LYS A 71 -0.38 27.99 -5.50
C LYS A 71 -0.58 26.48 -5.48
N TYR A 72 -1.79 26.05 -5.83
CA TYR A 72 -2.04 24.66 -6.20
C TYR A 72 -1.49 24.35 -7.59
N LEU A 73 -0.70 23.27 -7.69
CA LEU A 73 -0.10 22.85 -8.95
C LEU A 73 -1.08 22.08 -9.83
N GLU A 74 -2.01 21.34 -9.22
CA GLU A 74 -2.97 20.50 -9.95
C GLU A 74 -4.43 20.90 -9.68
N LEU A 75 -5.30 20.55 -10.63
CA LEU A 75 -6.74 20.51 -10.37
C LEU A 75 -7.04 19.43 -9.32
N TYR A 76 -8.09 19.66 -8.55
CA TYR A 76 -8.58 18.68 -7.60
C TYR A 76 -9.07 17.42 -8.30
N LYS A 77 -8.79 16.26 -7.71
CA LYS A 77 -9.15 14.95 -8.29
C LYS A 77 -10.22 14.29 -7.43
N ALA A 78 -11.49 14.58 -7.72
CA ALA A 78 -12.65 14.04 -6.99
C ALA A 78 -12.99 12.56 -7.30
N GLY A 79 -12.17 11.90 -8.13
CA GLY A 79 -12.34 10.49 -8.52
C GLY A 79 -13.14 10.32 -9.81
N ALA A 80 -13.14 9.09 -10.33
CA ALA A 80 -13.90 8.73 -11.51
C ALA A 80 -15.42 8.79 -11.24
N SER A 81 -16.19 9.08 -12.29
CA SER A 81 -17.66 9.05 -12.27
C SER A 81 -18.18 8.42 -13.55
N PHE A 82 -19.25 7.63 -13.45
CA PHE A 82 -19.92 7.02 -14.59
C PHE A 82 -21.42 6.93 -14.35
N LYS A 83 -22.21 7.61 -15.19
CA LYS A 83 -23.64 7.86 -14.94
C LYS A 83 -23.80 8.51 -13.55
N GLU A 84 -24.67 7.97 -12.70
CA GLU A 84 -24.89 8.46 -11.33
C GLU A 84 -23.88 7.90 -10.31
N ARG A 85 -22.99 6.99 -10.73
CA ARG A 85 -22.00 6.38 -9.82
C ARG A 85 -20.79 7.28 -9.69
N LYS A 86 -20.34 7.44 -8.45
CA LYS A 86 -19.13 8.18 -8.08
C LYS A 86 -18.20 7.24 -7.35
N GLU A 87 -16.93 7.20 -7.77
CA GLU A 87 -15.91 6.37 -7.14
C GLU A 87 -15.84 6.64 -5.64
N ARG A 88 -15.74 7.92 -5.26
CA ARG A 88 -15.62 8.38 -3.87
C ARG A 88 -16.70 7.84 -2.94
N THR A 89 -17.93 7.68 -3.42
CA THR A 89 -19.05 7.13 -2.65
C THR A 89 -18.90 5.63 -2.46
N ILE A 90 -18.67 4.89 -3.55
CA ILE A 90 -18.60 3.42 -3.53
C ILE A 90 -17.44 2.94 -2.66
N VAL A 91 -16.25 3.54 -2.81
CA VAL A 91 -15.07 3.14 -2.02
C VAL A 91 -15.20 3.56 -0.56
N LEU A 92 -15.89 4.66 -0.24
CA LEU A 92 -16.19 5.05 1.14
C LEU A 92 -17.07 4.00 1.83
N GLU A 93 -18.17 3.63 1.20
CA GLU A 93 -19.08 2.63 1.74
C GLU A 93 -18.40 1.27 1.94
N LEU A 94 -17.61 0.81 0.96
CA LEU A 94 -16.86 -0.43 1.10
C LEU A 94 -15.83 -0.34 2.24
N SER A 95 -15.20 0.81 2.42
CA SER A 95 -14.24 1.06 3.50
C SER A 95 -14.91 1.05 4.88
N LYS A 96 -16.11 1.63 5.02
CA LYS A 96 -16.93 1.55 6.25
C LYS A 96 -17.22 0.09 6.60
N GLU A 97 -17.67 -0.69 5.60
CA GLU A 97 -17.97 -2.11 5.76
C GLU A 97 -16.72 -2.94 6.15
N LEU A 98 -15.57 -2.65 5.53
CA LEU A 98 -14.28 -3.26 5.88
C LEU A 98 -13.88 -2.93 7.31
N LYS A 99 -14.01 -1.66 7.71
CA LYS A 99 -13.70 -1.20 9.07
C LYS A 99 -14.56 -1.93 10.10
N GLU A 100 -15.86 -2.09 9.87
CA GLU A 100 -16.74 -2.84 10.78
C GLU A 100 -16.27 -4.29 10.97
N VAL A 101 -15.87 -4.96 9.88
CA VAL A 101 -15.37 -6.34 9.97
C VAL A 101 -14.02 -6.40 10.70
N LEU A 102 -13.13 -5.43 10.51
CA LEU A 102 -11.87 -5.36 11.27
C LEU A 102 -12.10 -5.01 12.74
N ASP A 103 -13.08 -4.16 13.04
CA ASP A 103 -13.44 -3.76 14.40
C ASP A 103 -13.94 -4.93 15.25
N LEU A 104 -14.48 -6.00 14.62
CA LEU A 104 -14.74 -7.27 15.30
C LEU A 104 -13.50 -7.83 15.99
N THR A 105 -12.28 -7.53 15.52
CA THR A 105 -11.06 -8.02 16.16
C THR A 105 -10.68 -7.30 17.46
N LYS A 106 -11.42 -6.27 17.87
CA LYS A 106 -11.09 -5.44 19.04
C LYS A 106 -11.51 -6.04 20.38
N THR A 107 -12.54 -6.89 20.39
CA THR A 107 -13.04 -7.57 21.60
C THR A 107 -13.01 -9.09 21.42
N GLU A 108 -13.11 -9.83 22.52
CA GLU A 108 -13.09 -11.29 22.49
C GLU A 108 -14.34 -11.83 21.79
N GLU A 109 -15.51 -11.29 22.14
CA GLU A 109 -16.80 -11.66 21.56
C GLU A 109 -16.87 -11.32 20.07
N GLY A 110 -16.38 -10.14 19.70
CA GLY A 110 -16.26 -9.74 18.30
C GLY A 110 -15.31 -10.68 17.56
N PHE A 111 -14.20 -11.11 18.18
CA PHE A 111 -13.24 -11.97 17.52
C PHE A 111 -13.80 -13.36 17.23
N GLU A 112 -14.72 -13.88 18.05
CA GLU A 112 -15.45 -15.11 17.73
C GLU A 112 -16.32 -14.95 16.48
N ILE A 113 -16.96 -13.80 16.30
CA ILE A 113 -17.68 -13.47 15.06
C ILE A 113 -16.69 -13.40 13.89
N PHE A 114 -15.55 -12.75 14.07
CA PHE A 114 -14.50 -12.69 13.06
C PHE A 114 -13.99 -14.09 12.67
N ARG A 115 -13.74 -14.98 13.64
CA ARG A 115 -13.37 -16.39 13.41
C ARG A 115 -14.43 -17.10 12.57
N SER A 116 -15.71 -16.83 12.81
CA SER A 116 -16.80 -17.40 12.02
C SER A 116 -16.69 -17.01 10.53
N HIS A 117 -16.33 -15.76 10.23
CA HIS A 117 -16.06 -15.32 8.86
C HIS A 117 -14.83 -15.98 8.25
N MET A 118 -13.80 -16.23 9.06
CA MET A 118 -12.54 -16.84 8.64
C MET A 118 -12.66 -18.32 8.29
N LYS A 119 -13.69 -19.01 8.78
CA LYS A 119 -14.02 -20.40 8.41
C LYS A 119 -14.29 -20.56 6.91
N SER A 120 -14.59 -19.50 6.16
CA SER A 120 -14.68 -19.58 4.69
C SER A 120 -13.32 -19.78 4.00
N PHE A 121 -12.22 -19.36 4.64
CA PHE A 121 -10.88 -19.31 4.04
C PHE A 121 -9.92 -20.36 4.60
N THR A 122 -10.03 -20.70 5.89
CA THR A 122 -9.14 -21.66 6.57
C THR A 122 -9.92 -22.66 7.42
N ASN A 123 -9.37 -23.86 7.59
CA ASN A 123 -9.87 -24.86 8.55
C ASN A 123 -9.17 -24.73 9.91
N ASP A 124 -8.06 -23.99 9.97
CA ASP A 124 -7.27 -23.87 11.17
C ASP A 124 -7.94 -22.87 12.11
N THR A 125 -7.86 -23.14 13.41
CA THR A 125 -8.17 -22.13 14.43
C THR A 125 -7.13 -21.03 14.35
N ILE A 126 -7.58 -19.78 14.31
CA ILE A 126 -6.71 -18.60 14.24
C ILE A 126 -6.60 -17.91 15.61
N PRO A 127 -5.40 -17.46 16.02
CA PRO A 127 -5.23 -16.77 17.30
C PRO A 127 -5.83 -15.37 17.28
N TRP A 128 -6.17 -14.84 18.46
CA TRP A 128 -6.67 -13.48 18.56
C TRP A 128 -5.59 -12.46 18.26
N ILE A 129 -5.71 -11.79 17.11
CA ILE A 129 -4.90 -10.65 16.70
C ILE A 129 -5.84 -9.46 16.59
N ARG A 130 -5.56 -8.39 17.32
CA ARG A 130 -6.30 -7.14 17.21
C ARG A 130 -5.78 -6.34 16.02
N ILE A 131 -6.67 -6.00 15.10
CA ILE A 131 -6.39 -5.07 14.02
C ILE A 131 -6.98 -3.72 14.43
N ASP A 132 -6.12 -2.76 14.71
CA ASP A 132 -6.51 -1.40 15.05
C ASP A 132 -6.62 -0.59 13.76
N SER A 133 -7.84 -0.44 13.26
CA SER A 133 -8.13 0.25 12.00
C SER A 133 -8.74 1.64 12.17
N VAL A 134 -8.17 2.60 11.44
CA VAL A 134 -8.66 3.97 11.28
C VAL A 134 -8.88 4.29 9.80
N MET A 135 -9.77 5.23 9.49
CA MET A 135 -10.06 5.67 8.12
C MET A 135 -9.49 7.07 7.88
N THR A 136 -9.01 7.36 6.66
CA THR A 136 -8.55 8.71 6.29
C THR A 136 -9.70 9.70 6.11
N ARG A 137 -10.90 9.19 5.87
CA ARG A 137 -12.18 9.91 5.87
C ARG A 137 -13.32 8.94 6.15
N ASP A 138 -14.36 9.42 6.80
CA ASP A 138 -15.60 8.70 7.14
C ASP A 138 -16.85 9.34 6.54
N GLU A 139 -16.71 10.52 5.94
CA GLU A 139 -17.75 11.22 5.19
C GLU A 139 -17.24 11.62 3.79
N ASP A 140 -18.16 12.14 2.98
CA ASP A 140 -17.87 12.81 1.72
C ASP A 140 -18.44 14.24 1.76
N ALA A 141 -17.96 15.13 0.89
CA ALA A 141 -18.40 16.52 0.91
C ALA A 141 -19.90 16.69 0.66
N GLU A 142 -20.54 15.75 -0.01
CA GLU A 142 -21.99 15.82 -0.26
C GLU A 142 -22.83 15.55 0.99
N GLU A 143 -22.23 15.02 2.06
CA GLU A 143 -22.89 14.71 3.32
C GLU A 143 -22.88 15.88 4.32
N ARG A 144 -22.23 17.01 3.97
CA ARG A 144 -22.03 18.16 4.86
C ARG A 144 -22.39 19.49 4.19
N GLU A 145 -22.93 20.40 4.99
CA GLU A 145 -23.08 21.82 4.61
C GLU A 145 -21.78 22.60 4.89
N TYR A 146 -21.33 23.38 3.91
CA TYR A 146 -20.14 24.21 4.00
C TYR A 146 -20.50 25.69 3.99
N SER A 147 -19.86 26.46 4.86
CA SER A 147 -19.96 27.91 4.78
C SER A 147 -19.20 28.45 3.56
N SER A 148 -19.53 29.66 3.09
CA SER A 148 -18.85 30.31 1.95
C SER A 148 -17.33 30.50 2.14
N ASN A 149 -16.86 30.43 3.39
CA ASN A 149 -15.45 30.58 3.74
C ASN A 149 -14.72 29.25 3.97
N GLU A 150 -15.40 28.13 3.78
CA GLU A 150 -14.81 26.79 3.83
C GLU A 150 -14.55 26.28 2.42
N ASP A 151 -13.51 25.47 2.29
CA ASP A 151 -13.25 24.76 1.06
C ASP A 151 -13.67 23.30 1.25
N PRO A 152 -14.69 22.81 0.53
CA PRO A 152 -15.21 21.46 0.71
C PRO A 152 -14.18 20.38 0.34
N ASN A 153 -13.12 20.73 -0.39
CA ASN A 153 -12.06 19.80 -0.75
C ASN A 153 -10.97 19.67 0.31
N ALA A 154 -10.90 20.60 1.26
CA ALA A 154 -9.84 20.67 2.27
C ALA A 154 -9.56 19.33 2.97
N PRO A 155 -10.52 18.67 3.64
CA PRO A 155 -10.23 17.47 4.41
C PRO A 155 -9.86 16.24 3.55
N TYR A 156 -10.04 16.32 2.23
CA TYR A 156 -9.87 15.19 1.31
C TYR A 156 -8.58 15.26 0.48
N ARG A 157 -7.87 16.39 0.53
CA ARG A 157 -6.61 16.60 -0.20
C ARG A 157 -5.56 15.56 0.15
N LEU A 158 -4.81 15.15 -0.86
CA LEU A 158 -3.75 14.16 -0.67
C LEU A 158 -2.53 14.76 0.06
N PHE A 159 -2.19 16.00 -0.29
CA PHE A 159 -1.07 16.77 0.27
C PHE A 159 -1.53 17.80 1.30
N ASP A 160 -0.59 18.32 2.08
CA ASP A 160 -0.87 19.40 3.03
C ASP A 160 -1.30 20.68 2.29
N TYR A 161 -2.12 21.48 2.96
CA TYR A 161 -2.75 22.65 2.36
C TYR A 161 -2.87 23.81 3.36
N PRO A 162 -2.85 25.07 2.92
CA PRO A 162 -3.06 26.20 3.81
C PRO A 162 -4.54 26.30 4.19
N ASP A 163 -4.82 26.47 5.49
CA ASP A 163 -6.14 26.88 5.94
C ASP A 163 -6.52 28.24 5.32
N LYS A 164 -7.74 28.35 4.78
CA LYS A 164 -8.16 29.53 4.00
C LYS A 164 -8.15 30.82 4.85
N LYS A 165 -8.48 30.73 6.15
CA LYS A 165 -8.60 31.88 7.06
C LYS A 165 -7.28 32.23 7.72
N THR A 166 -6.59 31.23 8.27
CA THR A 166 -5.40 31.41 9.12
C THR A 166 -4.09 31.29 8.35
N LYS A 167 -4.13 30.77 7.11
CA LYS A 167 -2.97 30.40 6.28
C LYS A 167 -2.03 29.36 6.93
N LYS A 168 -2.41 28.80 8.08
CA LYS A 168 -1.65 27.72 8.72
C LYS A 168 -1.80 26.44 7.91
N ILE A 169 -0.69 25.77 7.67
CA ILE A 169 -0.67 24.50 6.95
C ILE A 169 -1.37 23.40 7.78
N GLN A 170 -2.40 22.82 7.19
CA GLN A 170 -3.17 21.68 7.68
C GLN A 170 -2.68 20.38 7.04
N GLU A 171 -2.93 19.27 7.73
CA GLU A 171 -2.52 17.95 7.28
C GLU A 171 -3.44 17.43 6.16
N GLY A 172 -2.84 17.05 5.04
CA GLY A 172 -3.51 16.23 4.03
C GLY A 172 -3.49 14.75 4.40
N ARG A 173 -4.10 13.90 3.56
CA ARG A 173 -4.23 12.45 3.82
C ARG A 173 -2.90 11.75 4.02
N ILE A 174 -1.84 12.08 3.27
CA ILE A 174 -0.52 11.45 3.45
C ILE A 174 0.08 11.77 4.83
N SER A 175 -0.03 13.03 5.27
CA SER A 175 0.47 13.46 6.58
C SER A 175 -0.31 12.82 7.71
N PHE A 176 -1.65 12.75 7.59
CA PHE A 176 -2.50 12.01 8.50
C PHE A 176 -2.06 10.54 8.60
N ILE A 177 -1.89 9.85 7.47
CA ILE A 177 -1.45 8.45 7.44
C ILE A 177 -0.10 8.29 8.16
N ASN A 178 0.87 9.16 7.90
CA ASN A 178 2.17 9.08 8.56
C ASN A 178 2.08 9.34 10.07
N ARG A 179 1.25 10.29 10.52
CA ARG A 179 0.98 10.53 11.94
C ARG A 179 0.38 9.30 12.61
N GLU A 180 -0.47 8.57 11.90
CA GLU A 180 -1.05 7.32 12.41
C GLU A 180 -0.02 6.18 12.53
N LYS A 181 1.16 6.25 11.89
CA LYS A 181 2.21 5.22 11.95
C LYS A 181 1.72 3.78 11.67
N PRO A 182 0.91 3.55 10.62
CA PRO A 182 0.39 2.23 10.34
C PRO A 182 1.47 1.28 9.86
N ASN A 183 1.24 -0.01 10.09
CA ASN A 183 2.03 -1.05 9.45
C ASN A 183 1.59 -1.26 8.00
N LEU A 184 0.28 -1.19 7.74
CA LEU A 184 -0.36 -1.40 6.44
C LEU A 184 -1.34 -0.26 6.14
N VAL A 185 -1.31 0.23 4.91
CA VAL A 185 -2.33 1.11 4.35
C VAL A 185 -3.06 0.38 3.24
N VAL A 186 -4.38 0.29 3.34
CA VAL A 186 -5.25 -0.28 2.30
C VAL A 186 -5.96 0.88 1.62
N SER A 187 -5.53 1.22 0.41
CA SER A 187 -6.12 2.31 -0.37
C SER A 187 -7.04 1.72 -1.43
N LEU A 188 -8.32 2.11 -1.40
CA LEU A 188 -9.36 1.56 -2.26
C LEU A 188 -9.80 2.58 -3.29
N HIS A 189 -9.66 2.21 -4.56
CA HIS A 189 -9.95 3.03 -5.74
C HIS A 189 -10.74 2.23 -6.79
N LEU A 190 -11.36 2.95 -7.72
CA LEU A 190 -11.98 2.38 -8.92
C LEU A 190 -11.46 3.09 -10.16
N ASN A 191 -11.17 2.32 -11.19
CA ASN A 191 -10.71 2.90 -12.46
C ASN A 191 -11.84 3.03 -13.49
N PRO A 192 -11.75 4.01 -14.40
CA PRO A 192 -12.47 3.94 -15.66
C PRO A 192 -11.80 2.90 -16.57
N SER A 193 -12.59 2.16 -17.32
CA SER A 193 -12.07 1.17 -18.25
C SER A 193 -11.92 1.70 -19.68
N TYR A 194 -11.11 1.04 -20.50
CA TYR A 194 -11.14 1.21 -21.95
C TYR A 194 -12.19 0.27 -22.58
N LYS A 195 -12.55 0.53 -23.85
CA LYS A 195 -13.52 -0.30 -24.59
C LYS A 195 -13.10 -1.79 -24.54
N GLU A 196 -14.04 -2.69 -24.22
CA GLU A 196 -13.79 -4.15 -24.10
C GLU A 196 -12.88 -4.59 -22.93
N HIS A 197 -12.47 -3.69 -22.03
CA HIS A 197 -11.75 -4.10 -20.81
C HIS A 197 -12.57 -5.15 -20.03
N PRO A 198 -11.95 -6.23 -19.53
CA PRO A 198 -12.65 -7.32 -18.84
C PRO A 198 -13.21 -6.98 -17.44
N GLY A 199 -13.03 -5.74 -16.96
CA GLY A 199 -13.17 -5.40 -15.55
C GLY A 199 -12.11 -6.06 -14.65
N GLY A 200 -12.45 -6.29 -13.40
CA GLY A 200 -11.59 -6.94 -12.41
C GLY A 200 -10.80 -5.96 -11.56
N MET A 201 -9.67 -6.41 -11.01
CA MET A 201 -8.90 -5.65 -10.03
C MET A 201 -7.45 -5.45 -10.49
N ALA A 202 -6.77 -4.41 -10.02
CA ALA A 202 -5.34 -4.22 -10.26
C ALA A 202 -4.65 -3.57 -9.05
N ALA A 203 -3.35 -3.83 -8.90
CA ALA A 203 -2.52 -3.09 -7.96
C ALA A 203 -2.03 -1.79 -8.58
N VAL A 204 -1.75 -0.79 -7.74
CA VAL A 204 -1.02 0.42 -8.14
C VAL A 204 0.34 0.43 -7.45
N LEU A 205 1.41 0.54 -8.23
CA LEU A 205 2.77 0.43 -7.75
C LEU A 205 3.62 1.64 -8.18
N THR A 206 4.53 2.01 -7.28
CA THR A 206 5.65 2.91 -7.56
C THR A 206 6.93 2.15 -7.25
N PRO A 207 7.93 2.14 -8.15
CA PRO A 207 9.20 1.46 -7.87
C PRO A 207 10.02 2.21 -6.83
N SER A 208 11.13 1.63 -6.37
CA SER A 208 12.07 2.30 -5.47
C SER A 208 13.03 3.23 -6.20
N TYR A 209 13.88 3.92 -5.42
CA TYR A 209 15.01 4.71 -5.93
C TYR A 209 15.84 3.94 -6.98
N ARG A 210 16.02 2.63 -6.80
CA ARG A 210 16.85 1.80 -7.69
C ARG A 210 16.37 1.85 -9.14
N THR A 211 15.09 1.61 -9.37
CA THR A 211 14.53 1.61 -10.73
C THR A 211 14.39 3.02 -11.28
N PHE A 212 13.99 4.00 -10.46
CA PHE A 212 14.00 5.41 -10.91
C PHE A 212 15.40 5.87 -11.32
N TYR A 213 16.45 5.48 -10.59
CA TYR A 213 17.83 5.80 -10.93
C TYR A 213 18.26 5.19 -12.27
N VAL A 214 17.83 3.96 -12.56
CA VAL A 214 18.05 3.33 -13.88
C VAL A 214 17.33 4.12 -14.97
N LEU A 215 16.04 4.45 -14.78
CA LEU A 215 15.26 5.23 -15.76
C LEU A 215 15.86 6.60 -16.02
N LYS A 216 16.28 7.32 -14.97
CA LYS A 216 17.06 8.56 -15.06
C LYS A 216 18.33 8.34 -15.90
N GLY A 217 19.10 7.29 -15.61
CA GLY A 217 20.31 6.97 -16.37
C GLY A 217 20.06 6.64 -17.84
N ILE A 218 18.93 6.02 -18.19
CA ILE A 218 18.51 5.83 -19.59
C ILE A 218 18.23 7.20 -20.25
N GLY A 219 17.46 8.07 -19.60
CA GLY A 219 17.18 9.44 -20.09
C GLY A 219 18.45 10.29 -20.26
N GLU A 220 19.48 10.06 -19.45
CA GLU A 220 20.79 10.69 -19.55
C GLU A 220 21.73 10.04 -20.58
N GLY A 221 21.32 8.93 -21.22
CA GLY A 221 22.16 8.16 -22.15
C GLY A 221 23.28 7.35 -21.50
N LYS A 222 23.25 7.15 -20.17
CA LYS A 222 24.22 6.34 -19.42
C LYS A 222 23.91 4.85 -19.46
N TYR A 223 22.65 4.49 -19.72
CA TYR A 223 22.20 3.10 -19.82
C TYR A 223 21.41 2.87 -21.10
N GLY A 224 21.53 1.67 -21.66
CA GLY A 224 20.69 1.20 -22.77
C GLY A 224 19.24 0.97 -22.35
N LYS A 225 18.31 1.19 -23.29
CA LYS A 225 16.86 1.02 -23.08
C LYS A 225 16.46 -0.41 -22.69
N GLU A 226 17.29 -1.40 -23.03
CA GLU A 226 17.07 -2.81 -22.76
C GLU A 226 16.98 -3.10 -21.26
N LYS A 227 17.60 -2.25 -20.42
CA LYS A 227 17.46 -2.35 -18.95
C LYS A 227 16.02 -2.14 -18.48
N PHE A 228 15.23 -1.34 -19.18
CA PHE A 228 13.81 -1.17 -18.92
C PHE A 228 12.98 -2.22 -19.65
N GLU A 229 13.23 -2.42 -20.96
CA GLU A 229 12.43 -3.32 -21.81
C GLU A 229 12.45 -4.78 -21.32
N ARG A 230 13.52 -5.22 -20.64
CA ARG A 230 13.64 -6.57 -20.05
C ARG A 230 13.26 -6.64 -18.58
N SER A 231 12.89 -5.52 -17.97
CA SER A 231 12.51 -5.46 -16.57
C SER A 231 11.01 -5.76 -16.39
N PRO A 232 10.58 -6.23 -15.20
CA PRO A 232 9.15 -6.36 -14.90
C PRO A 232 8.41 -5.02 -14.87
N TRP A 233 9.14 -3.89 -14.86
CA TRP A 233 8.59 -2.53 -14.91
C TRP A 233 8.27 -2.05 -16.35
N SER A 234 8.52 -2.86 -17.38
CA SER A 234 8.37 -2.48 -18.80
C SER A 234 6.94 -2.12 -19.19
N GLU A 235 5.95 -2.59 -18.42
CA GLU A 235 4.52 -2.36 -18.63
C GLU A 235 4.04 -1.02 -18.04
N TRP A 236 4.89 0.01 -18.12
CA TRP A 236 4.62 1.33 -17.58
C TRP A 236 3.36 1.97 -18.19
N MET A 237 2.67 2.79 -17.39
CA MET A 237 1.50 3.51 -17.88
C MET A 237 1.86 4.56 -18.93
N ILE A 238 0.92 4.82 -19.84
CA ILE A 238 1.01 5.93 -20.79
C ILE A 238 0.02 7.01 -20.35
N PHE A 239 0.54 8.06 -19.75
CA PHE A 239 -0.25 9.22 -19.32
C PHE A 239 -0.09 10.41 -20.28
N LYS A 240 1.03 10.50 -21.01
CA LYS A 240 1.22 11.46 -22.09
C LYS A 240 1.01 10.77 -23.44
N LYS A 241 -0.11 11.11 -24.10
CA LYS A 241 -0.46 10.56 -25.42
C LYS A 241 0.66 10.85 -26.43
N GLY A 242 1.01 9.84 -27.23
CA GLY A 242 2.09 9.93 -28.24
C GLY A 242 3.48 9.63 -27.69
N TRP A 243 3.63 9.43 -26.37
CA TRP A 243 4.87 8.96 -25.76
C TRP A 243 4.78 7.45 -25.52
N SER A 244 5.88 6.75 -25.73
CA SER A 244 6.07 5.33 -25.41
C SER A 244 6.06 5.09 -23.90
N LYS A 245 5.93 3.82 -23.50
CA LYS A 245 6.03 3.40 -22.10
C LYS A 245 7.35 3.83 -21.46
N LEU A 246 8.46 3.71 -22.19
CA LEU A 246 9.79 4.13 -21.73
C LEU A 246 9.87 5.65 -21.55
N GLU A 247 9.35 6.44 -22.50
CA GLU A 247 9.35 7.91 -22.39
C GLU A 247 8.53 8.38 -21.19
N ASN A 248 7.35 7.77 -20.93
CA ASN A 248 6.56 8.04 -19.72
C ASN A 248 7.30 7.62 -18.45
N ALA A 249 7.96 6.46 -18.43
CA ALA A 249 8.75 6.01 -17.29
C ALA A 249 9.93 6.95 -16.98
N ILE A 250 10.61 7.47 -18.01
CA ILE A 250 11.68 8.47 -17.87
C ILE A 250 11.11 9.80 -17.34
N ALA A 251 9.92 10.22 -17.80
CA ALA A 251 9.25 11.40 -17.25
C ALA A 251 8.95 11.25 -15.76
N ASP A 252 8.34 10.15 -15.36
CA ASP A 252 8.07 9.86 -13.95
C ASP A 252 9.34 9.84 -13.10
N ALA A 253 10.45 9.32 -13.64
CA ALA A 253 11.74 9.35 -12.94
C ALA A 253 12.22 10.78 -12.69
N TRP A 254 12.09 11.68 -13.66
CA TRP A 254 12.49 13.09 -13.48
C TRP A 254 11.56 13.86 -12.55
N ILE A 255 10.25 13.62 -12.63
CA ILE A 255 9.25 14.16 -11.69
C ILE A 255 9.53 13.66 -10.28
N TYR A 256 9.93 12.40 -10.12
CA TYR A 256 10.36 11.85 -8.84
C TYR A 256 11.61 12.54 -8.30
N PHE A 257 12.63 12.78 -9.14
CA PHE A 257 13.91 13.34 -8.71
C PHE A 257 13.89 14.85 -8.41
N HIS A 258 13.49 15.69 -9.35
CA HIS A 258 13.57 17.16 -9.17
C HIS A 258 12.24 17.87 -9.37
N GLY A 259 11.15 17.12 -9.53
CA GLY A 259 9.80 17.68 -9.60
C GLY A 259 9.43 18.29 -10.94
N TYR A 260 10.30 18.35 -11.94
CA TYR A 260 9.92 18.80 -13.28
C TYR A 260 9.80 17.64 -14.26
N TRP A 261 8.91 17.81 -15.22
CA TRP A 261 8.87 16.97 -16.39
C TRP A 261 10.12 17.15 -17.25
N PRO A 262 10.55 16.13 -17.99
CA PRO A 262 11.47 16.32 -19.10
C PRO A 262 10.69 16.68 -20.38
N ASN A 263 11.41 17.12 -21.40
CA ASN A 263 10.92 17.04 -22.77
C ASN A 263 10.79 15.57 -23.22
N GLN A 264 10.17 15.33 -24.38
CA GLN A 264 9.94 13.96 -24.87
C GLN A 264 11.22 13.13 -25.00
N SER A 265 12.35 13.76 -25.37
CA SER A 265 13.64 13.06 -25.46
C SER A 265 14.17 12.56 -24.11
N GLY A 266 13.62 13.00 -22.99
CA GLY A 266 14.10 12.68 -21.63
C GLY A 266 15.36 13.45 -21.21
N LYS A 267 15.99 14.20 -22.13
CA LYS A 267 17.34 14.78 -21.94
C LYS A 267 17.34 16.17 -21.31
N LYS A 268 16.28 16.95 -21.46
CA LYS A 268 16.18 18.32 -20.96
C LYS A 268 14.95 18.49 -20.10
N THR A 269 15.07 19.32 -19.06
CA THR A 269 13.95 19.73 -18.22
C THR A 269 12.97 20.60 -19.03
N ASP A 270 11.68 20.37 -18.85
CA ASP A 270 10.62 21.31 -19.21
C ASP A 270 10.30 22.21 -18.00
N LEU A 271 10.84 23.42 -18.02
CA LEU A 271 10.68 24.37 -16.91
C LEU A 271 9.25 24.88 -16.74
N SER A 272 8.38 24.67 -17.73
CA SER A 272 6.96 25.05 -17.65
C SER A 272 6.10 24.00 -16.96
N ALA A 273 6.61 22.77 -16.81
CA ALA A 273 5.89 21.64 -16.27
C ALA A 273 6.50 21.19 -14.94
N PHE A 274 6.18 21.94 -13.88
CA PHE A 274 6.59 21.66 -12.51
C PHE A 274 5.48 20.96 -11.73
N GLU A 275 5.83 19.88 -11.05
CA GLU A 275 4.97 19.02 -10.24
C GLU A 275 5.30 19.07 -8.76
N GLY A 276 6.17 19.99 -8.34
CA GLY A 276 6.47 20.21 -6.93
C GLY A 276 7.60 19.35 -6.38
N TYR A 277 8.26 19.87 -5.34
CA TYR A 277 9.12 19.08 -4.46
C TYR A 277 8.25 18.33 -3.45
N ARG A 278 7.59 17.27 -3.92
CA ARG A 278 6.51 16.56 -3.21
C ARG A 278 6.88 16.06 -1.81
N GLN A 279 8.15 15.73 -1.57
CA GLN A 279 8.65 15.35 -0.25
C GLN A 279 8.51 16.47 0.80
N ASN A 280 8.40 17.73 0.37
CA ASN A 280 8.24 18.89 1.26
C ASN A 280 6.79 19.40 1.35
N MET A 281 5.87 18.80 0.58
CA MET A 281 4.45 19.16 0.54
C MET A 281 3.60 18.41 1.58
N ILE A 282 4.27 17.68 2.48
CA ILE A 282 3.66 16.87 3.54
C ILE A 282 4.45 17.02 4.85
N ARG A 283 3.82 16.67 5.97
CA ARG A 283 4.41 16.64 7.30
C ARG A 283 4.91 15.24 7.64
N TRP A 284 6.21 15.15 7.86
CA TRP A 284 6.94 13.92 8.23
C TRP A 284 8.42 14.25 8.53
N LYS A 285 9.14 13.32 9.15
CA LYS A 285 10.55 13.46 9.54
C LYS A 285 11.52 13.68 8.37
N TYR A 286 11.13 13.29 7.17
CA TYR A 286 11.99 13.32 5.97
C TYR A 286 11.86 14.59 5.14
N LYS A 287 11.02 15.54 5.57
CA LYS A 287 10.95 16.89 5.00
C LYS A 287 12.28 17.61 5.22
N ASP A 288 12.65 18.45 4.25
CA ASP A 288 13.83 19.30 4.36
C ASP A 288 13.67 20.36 5.46
N LEU A 289 14.80 20.93 5.91
CA LEU A 289 14.81 21.90 7.00
C LEU A 289 14.02 23.18 6.65
N PRO A 290 13.47 23.90 7.65
CA PRO A 290 12.83 25.19 7.40
C PRO A 290 13.73 26.14 6.60
N GLY A 291 13.15 26.85 5.62
CA GLY A 291 13.89 27.73 4.70
C GLY A 291 14.34 27.04 3.40
N TRP A 292 14.00 25.76 3.21
CA TRP A 292 14.26 25.04 1.96
C TRP A 292 13.61 25.71 0.74
N GLU A 293 12.50 26.42 0.91
CA GLU A 293 11.80 27.16 -0.15
C GLU A 293 12.71 28.23 -0.77
N GLU A 294 13.49 28.93 0.06
CA GLU A 294 14.43 29.96 -0.41
C GLU A 294 15.62 29.34 -1.17
N LEU A 295 16.12 28.20 -0.67
CA LEU A 295 17.14 27.42 -1.40
C LEU A 295 16.62 26.93 -2.75
N ALA A 296 15.36 26.50 -2.80
CA ALA A 296 14.73 26.04 -4.03
C ALA A 296 14.48 27.16 -5.05
N LYS A 297 14.19 28.38 -4.59
CA LYS A 297 14.06 29.58 -5.44
C LYS A 297 15.40 29.96 -6.08
N ILE A 298 16.49 29.96 -5.30
CA ILE A 298 17.86 30.21 -5.79
C ILE A 298 18.24 29.15 -6.82
N GLY A 299 17.93 27.88 -6.54
CA GLY A 299 18.29 26.75 -7.39
C GLY A 299 19.80 26.51 -7.41
N GLY A 300 20.35 26.16 -8.58
CA GLY A 300 21.76 25.79 -8.73
C GLY A 300 21.99 24.29 -8.62
N LYS A 301 23.21 23.88 -8.26
CA LYS A 301 23.58 22.47 -8.12
C LYS A 301 23.12 21.94 -6.76
N GLY A 302 22.47 20.77 -6.76
CA GLY A 302 21.91 20.15 -5.55
C GLY A 302 20.53 19.56 -5.77
N GLN A 303 19.81 19.25 -4.69
CA GLN A 303 18.48 18.64 -4.75
C GLN A 303 17.37 19.52 -5.36
N TYR A 304 17.55 20.83 -5.42
CA TYR A 304 16.60 21.76 -6.06
C TYR A 304 17.07 22.25 -7.45
N SER A 305 18.01 21.53 -8.07
CA SER A 305 18.46 21.86 -9.42
C SER A 305 17.32 21.70 -10.41
N LYS A 306 17.03 22.78 -11.16
CA LYS A 306 16.12 22.79 -12.31
C LYS A 306 16.72 22.10 -13.55
N SER A 307 17.97 21.64 -13.48
CA SER A 307 18.66 20.96 -14.56
C SER A 307 19.02 19.52 -14.20
N HIS A 308 18.82 18.61 -15.13
CA HIS A 308 19.16 17.19 -14.97
C HIS A 308 20.63 16.97 -14.56
N LYS A 309 21.55 17.71 -15.21
CA LYS A 309 23.00 17.60 -15.00
C LYS A 309 23.44 17.97 -13.58
N HIS A 310 22.82 18.97 -12.97
CA HIS A 310 23.24 19.50 -11.67
C HIS A 310 22.40 18.98 -10.50
N PHE A 311 21.41 18.12 -10.76
CA PHE A 311 20.60 17.49 -9.73
C PHE A 311 21.41 16.48 -8.92
N ILE A 312 21.26 16.54 -7.59
CA ILE A 312 21.86 15.61 -6.63
C ILE A 312 20.78 15.16 -5.64
N ALA A 313 20.60 13.85 -5.51
CA ALA A 313 19.68 13.25 -4.54
C ALA A 313 20.33 13.18 -3.15
N GLU A 314 20.29 14.28 -2.39
CA GLU A 314 20.89 14.47 -1.06
C GLU A 314 19.86 14.93 -0.03
N GLY A 315 20.00 14.56 1.23
CA GLY A 315 19.05 14.91 2.29
C GLY A 315 18.21 13.73 2.77
N LYS A 316 17.45 13.97 3.85
CA LYS A 316 16.78 12.90 4.63
C LYS A 316 15.82 12.06 3.80
N PHE A 317 15.06 12.69 2.89
CA PHE A 317 14.19 11.96 1.97
C PHE A 317 14.99 11.00 1.08
N TRP A 318 16.08 11.45 0.48
CA TRP A 318 16.88 10.62 -0.42
C TRP A 318 17.64 9.51 0.29
N GLU A 319 18.08 9.74 1.53
CA GLU A 319 18.66 8.70 2.40
C GLU A 319 17.64 7.61 2.72
N ARG A 320 16.40 7.99 3.04
CA ARG A 320 15.28 7.06 3.20
C ARG A 320 15.03 6.29 1.90
N GLU A 321 14.91 6.98 0.77
CA GLU A 321 14.61 6.36 -0.54
C GLU A 321 15.64 5.30 -0.97
N LYS A 322 16.90 5.45 -0.53
CA LYS A 322 17.99 4.49 -0.78
C LYS A 322 18.08 3.37 0.26
N SER A 323 17.24 3.39 1.30
CA SER A 323 17.32 2.45 2.42
C SER A 323 16.73 1.07 2.07
N LEU A 324 17.13 0.05 2.83
CA LEU A 324 16.64 -1.32 2.66
C LEU A 324 15.11 -1.46 2.77
N PRO A 325 14.40 -0.79 3.72
CA PRO A 325 12.93 -0.83 3.76
C PRO A 325 12.25 -0.41 2.48
N GLU A 326 12.79 0.59 1.78
CA GLU A 326 12.24 1.05 0.50
C GLU A 326 12.41 0.01 -0.59
N LEU A 327 13.57 -0.66 -0.64
CA LEU A 327 13.80 -1.79 -1.54
C LEU A 327 12.87 -2.96 -1.23
N TRP A 328 12.72 -3.32 0.05
CA TRP A 328 11.87 -4.42 0.48
C TRP A 328 10.39 -4.20 0.18
N ARG A 329 9.91 -2.96 0.33
CA ARG A 329 8.50 -2.65 0.16
C ARG A 329 8.12 -2.31 -1.29
N ARG A 330 9.06 -1.86 -2.15
CA ARG A 330 8.75 -1.41 -3.53
C ARG A 330 9.49 -2.08 -4.68
N GLU A 331 10.54 -2.85 -4.45
CA GLU A 331 11.40 -3.31 -5.55
C GLU A 331 11.28 -4.82 -5.85
N ASP A 332 11.80 -5.69 -4.98
CA ASP A 332 11.86 -7.14 -5.23
C ASP A 332 10.60 -7.86 -4.68
N GLY A 333 10.70 -9.04 -4.08
CA GLY A 333 9.58 -9.64 -3.33
C GLY A 333 8.88 -10.82 -4.00
N ARG A 334 7.79 -11.27 -3.38
CA ARG A 334 7.14 -12.58 -3.67
C ARG A 334 6.48 -12.66 -5.03
N GLU A 335 6.03 -11.52 -5.55
CA GLU A 335 5.41 -11.40 -6.87
C GLU A 335 6.47 -11.23 -7.98
N GLY A 336 7.75 -11.32 -7.64
CA GLY A 336 8.89 -11.11 -8.55
C GLY A 336 9.31 -9.65 -8.70
N PHE A 337 8.47 -8.69 -8.34
CA PHE A 337 8.77 -7.26 -8.27
C PHE A 337 7.70 -6.50 -7.48
N GLY A 338 7.96 -5.23 -7.14
CA GLY A 338 7.01 -4.34 -6.46
C GLY A 338 6.96 -4.49 -4.93
N GLY A 339 7.85 -5.31 -4.37
CA GLY A 339 8.07 -5.52 -2.95
C GLY A 339 6.90 -6.13 -2.20
N ASP A 340 6.90 -5.91 -0.88
CA ASP A 340 5.75 -6.23 -0.04
C ASP A 340 4.49 -5.43 -0.41
N ASN A 341 4.60 -4.27 -1.07
CA ASN A 341 3.44 -3.52 -1.57
C ASN A 341 2.68 -4.35 -2.62
N HIS A 342 3.39 -4.86 -3.63
CA HIS A 342 2.76 -5.69 -4.65
C HIS A 342 2.21 -7.00 -4.08
N TYR A 343 2.97 -7.66 -3.19
CA TYR A 343 2.48 -8.85 -2.51
C TYR A 343 1.21 -8.56 -1.70
N ALA A 344 1.19 -7.48 -0.92
CA ALA A 344 0.01 -7.08 -0.15
C ALA A 344 -1.19 -6.83 -1.07
N SER A 345 -1.03 -6.03 -2.13
CA SER A 345 -2.12 -5.76 -3.07
C SER A 345 -2.64 -7.03 -3.75
N ALA A 346 -1.73 -7.84 -4.31
CA ALA A 346 -2.07 -9.08 -5.00
C ALA A 346 -2.78 -10.07 -4.07
N GLU A 347 -2.29 -10.22 -2.85
CA GLU A 347 -2.88 -11.12 -1.87
C GLU A 347 -4.29 -10.67 -1.46
N LEU A 348 -4.52 -9.38 -1.18
CA LEU A 348 -5.86 -8.87 -0.88
C LEU A 348 -6.83 -9.13 -2.05
N MET A 349 -6.42 -8.89 -3.29
CA MET A 349 -7.23 -9.19 -4.47
C MET A 349 -7.51 -10.70 -4.62
N ARG A 350 -6.53 -11.59 -4.35
CA ARG A 350 -6.76 -13.04 -4.33
C ARG A 350 -7.79 -13.44 -3.28
N PHE A 351 -7.77 -12.81 -2.10
CA PHE A 351 -8.77 -13.07 -1.07
C PHE A 351 -10.17 -12.65 -1.52
N VAL A 352 -10.31 -11.48 -2.16
CA VAL A 352 -11.58 -11.04 -2.75
C VAL A 352 -12.06 -12.02 -3.81
N GLN A 353 -11.20 -12.43 -4.75
CA GLN A 353 -11.52 -13.45 -5.76
C GLN A 353 -12.02 -14.76 -5.15
N TYR A 354 -11.34 -15.21 -4.09
CA TYR A 354 -11.64 -16.46 -3.42
C TYR A 354 -12.96 -16.36 -2.64
N GLY A 355 -13.14 -15.30 -1.85
CA GLY A 355 -14.31 -15.12 -1.00
C GLY A 355 -15.60 -14.93 -1.80
N LEU A 356 -15.55 -14.15 -2.89
CA LEU A 356 -16.68 -13.96 -3.78
C LEU A 356 -17.12 -15.27 -4.45
N ARG A 357 -16.18 -16.15 -4.82
CA ARG A 357 -16.53 -17.47 -5.42
C ARG A 357 -16.97 -18.50 -4.40
N LYS A 358 -16.46 -18.41 -3.16
CA LYS A 358 -16.72 -19.43 -2.14
C LYS A 358 -18.04 -19.24 -1.41
N ARG A 359 -18.40 -17.99 -1.11
CA ARG A 359 -19.60 -17.68 -0.31
C ARG A 359 -20.84 -17.88 -1.18
N LYS A 360 -21.67 -18.86 -0.78
CA LYS A 360 -22.98 -19.07 -1.38
C LYS A 360 -23.87 -17.90 -1.01
N THR A 361 -24.31 -17.14 -1.99
CA THR A 361 -25.32 -16.09 -1.82
C THR A 361 -26.62 -16.55 -2.43
N GLU A 362 -27.73 -16.12 -1.84
CA GLU A 362 -29.04 -16.26 -2.48
C GLU A 362 -29.06 -15.37 -3.73
N GLY A 363 -29.22 -15.96 -4.91
CA GLY A 363 -29.23 -15.26 -6.21
C GLY A 363 -28.01 -15.53 -7.11
N LYS A 364 -28.20 -15.28 -8.41
CA LYS A 364 -27.13 -15.38 -9.43
C LYS A 364 -26.36 -14.07 -9.50
N PHE A 365 -25.13 -14.05 -8.98
CA PHE A 365 -24.20 -12.93 -9.11
C PHE A 365 -23.17 -13.18 -10.22
N PRO A 366 -22.62 -12.12 -10.84
CA PRO A 366 -21.55 -12.29 -11.81
C PRO A 366 -20.29 -12.83 -11.12
N GLU A 367 -19.51 -13.61 -11.87
CA GLU A 367 -18.16 -13.97 -11.46
C GLU A 367 -17.26 -12.72 -11.46
N PRO A 368 -16.37 -12.57 -10.46
CA PRO A 368 -15.42 -11.46 -10.44
C PRO A 368 -14.44 -11.54 -11.62
N GLY A 369 -14.15 -10.38 -12.22
CA GLY A 369 -13.15 -10.23 -13.29
C GLY A 369 -11.73 -10.61 -12.84
N PRO A 370 -10.74 -10.63 -13.74
CA PRO A 370 -9.38 -11.10 -13.42
C PRO A 370 -8.63 -10.17 -12.45
N ILE A 371 -7.47 -10.63 -11.96
CA ILE A 371 -6.45 -9.73 -11.40
C ILE A 371 -5.56 -9.29 -12.57
N ASN A 372 -5.65 -8.03 -12.94
CA ASN A 372 -4.93 -7.42 -14.05
C ASN A 372 -3.48 -7.10 -13.67
N LYS A 373 -2.67 -6.78 -14.68
CA LYS A 373 -1.31 -6.24 -14.46
C LYS A 373 -1.40 -4.93 -13.66
N PRO A 374 -0.39 -4.65 -12.80
CA PRO A 374 -0.39 -3.44 -12.00
C PRO A 374 -0.24 -2.18 -12.86
N TYR A 375 -0.81 -1.08 -12.37
CA TYR A 375 -0.55 0.26 -12.87
C TYR A 375 0.74 0.81 -12.26
N LEU A 376 1.68 1.21 -13.12
CA LEU A 376 3.03 1.64 -12.73
C LEU A 376 3.23 3.12 -13.04
N SER A 377 3.54 3.93 -12.01
CA SER A 377 3.90 5.35 -12.14
C SER A 377 4.52 5.89 -10.83
N THR A 378 4.88 7.17 -10.79
CA THR A 378 5.35 7.88 -9.57
C THR A 378 4.18 8.29 -8.64
N TYR A 379 3.31 7.34 -8.31
CA TYR A 379 2.17 7.56 -7.41
C TYR A 379 2.64 8.06 -6.03
N ALA A 380 1.97 9.12 -5.55
CA ALA A 380 2.38 9.82 -4.34
C ALA A 380 2.17 8.97 -3.07
N LEU A 381 0.99 8.39 -2.88
CA LEU A 381 0.65 7.63 -1.68
C LEU A 381 1.68 6.53 -1.36
N PRO A 382 1.97 5.56 -2.25
CA PRO A 382 2.95 4.51 -1.96
C PRO A 382 4.39 5.04 -1.81
N THR A 383 4.71 6.23 -2.33
CA THR A 383 6.04 6.84 -2.20
C THR A 383 6.24 7.48 -0.83
N PHE A 384 5.27 8.29 -0.40
CA PHE A 384 5.43 9.25 0.70
C PHE A 384 4.86 8.79 2.05
N ILE A 385 4.48 7.52 2.18
CA ILE A 385 4.07 6.91 3.46
C ILE A 385 5.12 5.96 4.03
N ASN A 386 5.29 5.95 5.36
CA ASN A 386 6.10 4.95 6.07
C ASN A 386 5.30 3.70 6.44
N ALA A 387 4.77 3.01 5.43
CA ALA A 387 4.00 1.79 5.61
C ALA A 387 4.13 0.86 4.39
N ILE A 388 3.68 -0.39 4.56
CA ILE A 388 3.34 -1.23 3.41
C ILE A 388 2.05 -0.68 2.80
N SER A 389 2.05 -0.47 1.49
CA SER A 389 0.89 0.05 0.75
C SER A 389 0.24 -1.08 -0.05
N ALA A 390 -0.99 -1.42 0.30
CA ALA A 390 -1.89 -2.19 -0.55
C ALA A 390 -2.82 -1.20 -1.27
N TYR A 391 -2.35 -0.63 -2.38
CA TYR A 391 -3.15 0.24 -3.23
C TYR A 391 -3.89 -0.61 -4.27
N LEU A 392 -5.21 -0.58 -4.21
CA LEU A 392 -6.11 -1.43 -4.99
C LEU A 392 -7.02 -0.59 -5.87
N GLU A 393 -6.92 -0.80 -7.17
CA GLU A 393 -8.03 -0.58 -8.08
C GLU A 393 -8.94 -1.79 -7.94
N ILE A 394 -9.95 -1.70 -7.06
CA ILE A 394 -10.74 -2.85 -6.61
C ILE A 394 -11.85 -3.24 -7.61
N GLY A 395 -11.98 -2.49 -8.69
CA GLY A 395 -12.99 -2.67 -9.73
C GLY A 395 -12.93 -1.55 -10.77
N TYR A 396 -13.79 -1.64 -11.77
CA TYR A 396 -13.98 -0.59 -12.77
C TYR A 396 -15.37 0.02 -12.70
N ILE A 397 -15.46 1.34 -12.54
CA ILE A 397 -16.71 2.06 -12.26
C ILE A 397 -17.76 1.93 -13.39
N ASP A 398 -17.29 1.75 -14.61
CA ASP A 398 -18.10 1.57 -15.82
C ASP A 398 -18.42 0.10 -16.14
N LYS A 399 -17.93 -0.86 -15.33
CA LYS A 399 -18.24 -2.28 -15.48
C LYS A 399 -19.34 -2.71 -14.52
N GLU A 400 -20.50 -3.03 -15.11
CA GLU A 400 -21.67 -3.43 -14.33
C GLU A 400 -21.41 -4.64 -13.44
N LYS A 401 -20.63 -5.63 -13.91
CA LYS A 401 -20.28 -6.82 -13.12
C LYS A 401 -19.51 -6.45 -11.86
N ASP A 402 -18.51 -5.59 -11.97
CA ASP A 402 -17.71 -5.14 -10.83
C ASP A 402 -18.58 -4.32 -9.86
N MET A 403 -19.42 -3.43 -10.39
CA MET A 403 -20.30 -2.60 -9.58
C MET A 403 -21.35 -3.43 -8.84
N ILE A 404 -21.92 -4.47 -9.44
CA ILE A 404 -22.82 -5.40 -8.74
C ILE A 404 -22.10 -6.05 -7.55
N LEU A 405 -20.85 -6.48 -7.72
CA LEU A 405 -20.09 -7.11 -6.64
C LEU A 405 -19.75 -6.12 -5.53
N LEU A 406 -19.34 -4.91 -5.88
CA LEU A 406 -18.90 -3.89 -4.92
C LEU A 406 -20.07 -3.23 -4.17
N THR A 407 -21.26 -3.20 -4.76
CA THR A 407 -22.44 -2.57 -4.14
C THR A 407 -23.38 -3.59 -3.51
N LYS A 408 -23.72 -4.69 -4.20
CA LYS A 408 -24.68 -5.70 -3.71
C LYS A 408 -24.03 -6.83 -2.91
N ARG A 409 -22.74 -7.09 -3.13
CA ARG A 409 -21.93 -8.07 -2.36
C ARG A 409 -20.82 -7.39 -1.55
N LYS A 410 -21.02 -6.12 -1.20
CA LYS A 410 -20.08 -5.28 -0.45
C LYS A 410 -19.56 -5.97 0.82
N LYS A 411 -20.44 -6.61 1.61
CA LYS A 411 -20.05 -7.35 2.81
C LYS A 411 -19.08 -8.49 2.51
N ASP A 412 -19.30 -9.24 1.44
CA ASP A 412 -18.43 -10.35 1.06
C ASP A 412 -17.05 -9.85 0.63
N VAL A 413 -17.00 -8.73 -0.10
CA VAL A 413 -15.74 -8.05 -0.46
C VAL A 413 -15.02 -7.59 0.81
N ALA A 414 -15.71 -6.90 1.72
CA ALA A 414 -15.18 -6.41 2.99
C ALA A 414 -14.62 -7.54 3.86
N ILE A 415 -15.38 -8.64 4.04
CA ILE A 415 -14.91 -9.80 4.80
C ILE A 415 -13.67 -10.43 4.14
N SER A 416 -13.63 -10.48 2.81
CA SER A 416 -12.49 -11.04 2.09
C SER A 416 -11.25 -10.17 2.24
N LEU A 417 -11.38 -8.84 2.12
CA LEU A 417 -10.30 -7.91 2.40
C LEU A 417 -9.81 -8.04 3.85
N ALA A 418 -10.72 -8.12 4.83
CA ALA A 418 -10.37 -8.29 6.24
C ALA A 418 -9.60 -9.61 6.50
N ALA A 419 -10.03 -10.71 5.88
CA ALA A 419 -9.33 -12.00 5.92
C ALA A 419 -7.93 -11.92 5.30
N GLY A 420 -7.80 -11.20 4.18
CA GLY A 420 -6.52 -10.95 3.53
C GLY A 420 -5.58 -10.12 4.41
N ILE A 421 -6.08 -9.05 5.04
CA ILE A 421 -5.31 -8.23 5.99
C ILE A 421 -4.82 -9.11 7.15
N TYR A 422 -5.71 -9.89 7.75
CA TYR A 422 -5.34 -10.83 8.82
C TYR A 422 -4.25 -11.82 8.36
N SER A 423 -4.38 -12.37 7.15
CA SER A 423 -3.38 -13.25 6.53
C SER A 423 -2.02 -12.57 6.34
N LEU A 424 -1.99 -11.31 5.90
CA LEU A 424 -0.74 -10.55 5.79
C LEU A 424 -0.07 -10.36 7.16
N VAL A 425 -0.84 -10.22 8.23
CA VAL A 425 -0.34 -10.05 9.61
C VAL A 425 0.18 -11.37 10.19
N HIS A 426 -0.68 -12.39 10.24
CA HIS A 426 -0.41 -13.63 10.96
C HIS A 426 0.00 -14.79 10.04
N GLY A 427 -0.53 -14.81 8.83
CA GLY A 427 -0.50 -15.96 7.93
C GLY A 427 -1.61 -16.94 8.29
N ILE A 428 -2.21 -17.56 7.29
CA ILE A 428 -3.24 -18.60 7.46
C ILE A 428 -3.05 -19.69 6.41
N LYS A 429 -3.42 -20.92 6.74
CA LYS A 429 -3.46 -22.01 5.76
C LYS A 429 -4.76 -21.94 4.97
N ILE A 430 -4.67 -21.67 3.68
CA ILE A 430 -5.84 -21.54 2.80
C ILE A 430 -6.42 -22.92 2.49
N LYS A 431 -7.75 -23.03 2.49
CA LYS A 431 -8.43 -24.25 2.02
C LYS A 431 -8.19 -24.42 0.53
N ASN A 432 -7.83 -25.64 0.13
CA ASN A 432 -7.66 -25.98 -1.27
C ASN A 432 -9.00 -25.80 -2.01
N GLN A 433 -8.98 -25.06 -3.12
CA GLN A 433 -10.10 -24.90 -4.04
C GLN A 433 -9.55 -24.87 -5.47
N ASN A 434 -10.36 -25.29 -6.43
CA ASN A 434 -10.04 -25.19 -7.86
C ASN A 434 -10.53 -23.84 -8.41
N TYR A 435 -9.91 -22.75 -7.97
CA TYR A 435 -10.21 -21.39 -8.43
C TYR A 435 -9.00 -20.80 -9.17
N PRO A 436 -9.21 -19.87 -10.12
CA PRO A 436 -8.11 -19.27 -10.89
C PRO A 436 -7.14 -18.46 -10.01
N TYR A 437 -7.64 -17.90 -8.92
CA TYR A 437 -6.85 -17.10 -7.98
C TYR A 437 -7.06 -17.66 -6.57
N VAL A 438 -6.07 -18.38 -6.06
CA VAL A 438 -6.04 -18.88 -4.69
C VAL A 438 -5.05 -18.04 -3.88
N PRO A 439 -5.44 -17.50 -2.72
CA PRO A 439 -4.52 -16.77 -1.85
C PRO A 439 -3.33 -17.63 -1.42
N VAL A 440 -2.18 -17.00 -1.19
CA VAL A 440 -0.97 -17.69 -0.75
C VAL A 440 -1.02 -18.00 0.75
N GLY A 441 -1.69 -17.15 1.53
CA GLY A 441 -1.87 -17.32 2.98
C GLY A 441 -0.64 -16.97 3.82
N LYS A 442 0.41 -16.40 3.23
CA LYS A 442 1.67 -16.15 3.94
C LYS A 442 1.74 -14.73 4.50
N LYS A 443 2.19 -14.58 5.74
CA LYS A 443 2.46 -13.26 6.33
C LYS A 443 3.62 -12.52 5.66
N ILE A 444 3.57 -11.20 5.74
CA ILE A 444 4.72 -10.33 5.48
C ILE A 444 5.76 -10.53 6.60
N ASN A 445 7.04 -10.39 6.25
CA ASN A 445 8.11 -10.41 7.24
C ASN A 445 8.18 -9.07 7.99
N TRP A 446 7.20 -8.79 8.86
CA TRP A 446 7.12 -7.53 9.60
C TRP A 446 8.38 -7.24 10.44
N LYS A 447 9.00 -8.29 10.99
CA LYS A 447 10.19 -8.18 11.84
C LYS A 447 11.33 -7.41 11.16
N ARG A 448 11.50 -7.55 9.85
CA ARG A 448 12.58 -6.84 9.13
C ARG A 448 12.43 -5.31 9.14
N TYR A 449 11.20 -4.82 9.25
CA TYR A 449 10.90 -3.39 9.37
C TYR A 449 10.93 -2.91 10.82
N GLU A 450 10.55 -3.78 11.76
CA GLU A 450 10.43 -3.45 13.19
C GLU A 450 11.78 -3.47 13.94
N THR A 451 12.77 -4.24 13.48
CA THR A 451 14.02 -4.53 14.22
C THR A 451 15.29 -3.97 13.57
N ARG A 452 15.18 -2.82 12.90
CA ARG A 452 16.34 -2.19 12.22
C ARG A 452 17.24 -1.45 13.20
N LYS A 453 18.48 -1.19 12.78
CA LYS A 453 19.44 -0.35 13.54
C LYS A 453 18.92 1.07 13.76
N GLU A 454 18.23 1.64 12.76
CA GLU A 454 17.66 2.99 12.85
C GLU A 454 16.33 3.03 13.60
N GLY A 455 15.88 1.91 14.18
CA GLY A 455 14.60 1.77 14.86
C GLY A 455 13.48 1.24 13.95
N ASN A 456 12.26 1.25 14.48
CA ASN A 456 11.09 0.71 13.78
C ASN A 456 10.70 1.64 12.62
N TYR A 457 10.76 1.11 11.38
CA TYR A 457 10.48 1.87 10.15
C TYR A 457 9.10 2.56 10.14
N PHE A 458 8.09 1.93 10.75
CA PHE A 458 6.73 2.47 10.80
C PHE A 458 6.61 3.60 11.83
N GLN A 459 7.41 3.58 12.90
CA GLN A 459 7.26 4.50 14.03
C GLN A 459 8.10 5.77 13.89
N ILE A 460 9.23 5.69 13.19
CA ILE A 460 10.21 6.77 13.04
C ILE A 460 9.67 7.99 12.26
N VAL A 461 8.58 7.85 11.50
CA VAL A 461 8.13 8.85 10.53
C VAL A 461 7.62 10.17 11.15
N SER A 462 7.20 10.13 12.41
CA SER A 462 6.70 11.31 13.14
C SER A 462 7.60 11.72 14.32
N GLU A 463 8.82 11.19 14.38
CA GLU A 463 9.87 11.61 15.32
C GLU A 463 10.74 12.74 14.73
#